data_AF-A0A3D0H8Q1-F1
#
_entry.id   AF-A0A3D0H8Q1-F1
#
_cell.length_a   1.000
_cell.length_b   1.000
_cell.length_c   1.000
_cell.angle_alpha   90.00
_cell.angle_beta   90.00
_cell.angle_gamma   90.00
#
_symmetry.space_group_name_H-M   'P 1'
#
loop_
_entity.id
_entity.type
_entity.pdbx_description
1 polymer ?
#
loop_
_entity_poly.entity_id
_entity_poly.type
_entity_poly.pdbx_seq_one_letter_code
_entity_poly.pdbx_strand_id
1 'polypeptide(L)'
;DHSQDIFRDYFGVDRRPRHNLRTSRYDLRFDLQVSRQMLADGGTEWIDYTRMIFCKECGHGGRVPSTISLTCPACHGHGEVEERRSIQVRIPAGSQHGTRLRIPLGGDQPHLDVPAGDLIILLYQGK
;
A
#
# COMPACT_ATOMS: atom_id res chain seq x y z
N ASP A 1 39.90 40.26 3.47
CA ASP A 1 40.05 39.30 2.37
C ASP A 1 40.52 37.98 2.95
N HIS A 2 40.01 36.87 2.42
CA HIS A 2 40.16 35.46 2.86
C HIS A 2 39.43 35.07 4.15
N SER A 3 38.16 34.66 4.05
CA SER A 3 37.77 33.24 3.92
C SER A 3 38.21 32.45 5.15
N GLN A 4 37.37 32.40 6.19
CA GLN A 4 36.43 31.27 6.34
C GLN A 4 37.12 29.95 6.06
N ASP A 5 37.84 29.39 7.03
CA ASP A 5 38.19 27.96 7.06
C ASP A 5 38.88 27.55 8.36
N ILE A 6 38.39 27.98 9.53
CA ILE A 6 38.85 27.31 10.74
C ILE A 6 37.78 27.26 11.84
N PHE A 7 37.46 26.02 12.23
CA PHE A 7 36.80 25.60 13.46
C PHE A 7 35.28 25.86 13.57
N ARG A 8 34.46 24.82 13.32
CA ARG A 8 33.90 24.00 14.43
C ARG A 8 32.96 22.89 13.93
N ASP A 9 33.48 22.01 13.09
CA ASP A 9 33.05 20.61 13.07
C ASP A 9 33.60 19.92 14.32
N TYR A 10 33.00 20.11 15.50
CA TYR A 10 33.40 19.25 16.62
C TYR A 10 32.34 18.70 17.56
N PHE A 11 31.31 19.39 18.06
CA PHE A 11 30.30 18.69 18.87
C PHE A 11 28.92 19.30 18.76
N GLY A 12 28.11 18.67 17.93
CA GLY A 12 26.72 19.02 17.71
C GLY A 12 26.22 18.28 16.49
N VAL A 13 26.51 16.97 16.41
CA VAL A 13 25.88 16.10 15.43
C VAL A 13 24.42 15.96 15.89
N ASP A 14 23.62 16.99 15.65
CA ASP A 14 22.19 16.82 15.47
C ASP A 14 22.03 16.00 14.20
N ARG A 15 22.23 14.70 14.34
CA ARG A 15 21.62 13.69 13.47
C ARG A 15 20.13 13.92 13.62
N ARG A 16 19.56 14.94 12.96
CA ARG A 16 18.17 14.87 12.57
C ARG A 16 18.11 13.61 11.74
N PRO A 17 17.45 12.54 12.19
CA PRO A 17 17.18 11.44 11.29
C PRO A 17 16.32 12.08 10.22
N ARG A 18 16.86 12.28 9.01
CA ARG A 18 16.03 12.48 7.83
C ARG A 18 15.34 11.15 7.55
N HIS A 19 14.43 10.75 8.45
CA HIS A 19 13.51 9.65 8.25
C HIS A 19 12.27 10.18 7.53
N ASN A 20 12.47 10.77 6.37
CA ASN A 20 11.44 10.71 5.35
C ASN A 20 11.99 9.77 4.30
N LEU A 21 11.49 8.53 4.26
CA LEU A 21 11.21 7.74 3.04
C LEU A 21 10.78 6.29 3.39
N ARG A 22 9.48 6.03 3.14
CA ARG A 22 8.89 4.74 2.68
C ARG A 22 8.50 3.66 3.70
N THR A 23 7.63 3.98 4.66
CA THR A 23 6.79 2.94 5.32
C THR A 23 5.44 2.74 4.62
N SER A 24 4.92 3.75 3.91
CA SER A 24 3.77 3.63 3.01
C SER A 24 4.23 3.23 1.62
N ARG A 25 4.81 2.03 1.47
CA ARG A 25 5.23 1.51 0.14
C ARG A 25 4.28 0.47 -0.41
N TYR A 26 3.45 -0.11 0.45
CA TYR A 26 2.52 -1.19 0.13
C TYR A 26 1.06 -0.81 0.35
N ASP A 27 0.79 0.47 0.67
CA ASP A 27 -0.56 0.96 0.76
C ASP A 27 -1.15 1.13 -0.64
N LEU A 28 -2.37 0.66 -0.84
CA LEU A 28 -3.12 0.84 -2.07
C LEU A 28 -4.08 2.01 -1.94
N ARG A 29 -4.33 2.70 -3.05
CA ARG A 29 -5.34 3.76 -3.14
C ARG A 29 -6.44 3.34 -4.10
N PHE A 30 -7.68 3.41 -3.64
CA PHE A 30 -8.85 3.16 -4.47
C PHE A 30 -9.74 4.39 -4.50
N ASP A 31 -9.98 4.93 -5.69
CA ASP A 31 -10.83 6.10 -5.87
C ASP A 31 -12.27 5.62 -6.12
N LEU A 32 -13.08 5.67 -5.07
CA LEU A 32 -14.46 5.22 -5.12
C LEU A 32 -15.39 6.36 -5.54
N GLN A 33 -16.09 6.18 -6.64
CA GLN A 33 -17.13 7.11 -7.08
C GLN A 33 -18.43 6.86 -6.32
N VAL A 34 -18.92 7.88 -5.63
CA VAL A 34 -20.10 7.80 -4.78
C VAL A 34 -21.12 8.85 -5.21
N SER A 35 -22.40 8.46 -5.27
CA SER A 35 -23.48 9.40 -5.56
C SER A 35 -23.67 10.41 -4.43
N ARG A 36 -24.20 11.60 -4.76
CA ARG A 36 -24.52 12.63 -3.75
C ARG A 36 -25.45 12.10 -2.66
N GLN A 37 -26.45 11.29 -3.04
CA GLN A 37 -27.39 10.69 -2.09
C GLN A 37 -26.68 9.74 -1.12
N MET A 38 -25.82 8.84 -1.63
CA MET A 38 -25.07 7.91 -0.79
C MET A 38 -24.08 8.63 0.15
N LEU A 39 -23.50 9.76 -0.27
CA LEU A 39 -22.70 10.60 0.63
C LEU A 39 -23.53 11.25 1.74
N ALA A 40 -24.78 11.64 1.45
CA ALA A 40 -25.67 12.26 2.42
C ALA A 40 -26.23 11.24 3.42
N ASP A 41 -26.80 10.14 2.91
CA ASP A 41 -27.53 9.15 3.70
C ASP A 41 -26.60 8.10 4.33
N GLY A 42 -25.40 7.95 3.77
CA GLY A 42 -24.51 6.83 4.08
C GLY A 42 -25.01 5.54 3.44
N GLY A 43 -24.17 4.52 3.46
CA GLY A 43 -24.52 3.26 2.82
C GLY A 43 -23.42 2.22 2.92
N THR A 44 -23.64 1.13 2.21
CA THR A 44 -22.65 0.06 2.13
C THR A 44 -22.49 -0.34 0.67
N GLU A 45 -21.25 -0.45 0.21
CA GLU A 45 -20.92 -0.74 -1.17
C GLU A 45 -19.87 -1.85 -1.25
N TRP A 46 -19.94 -2.66 -2.30
CA TRP A 46 -18.94 -3.69 -2.56
C TRP A 46 -17.91 -3.12 -3.53
N ILE A 47 -16.64 -3.26 -3.17
CA ILE A 47 -15.53 -2.93 -4.06
C ILE A 47 -14.73 -4.17 -4.39
N ASP A 48 -14.38 -4.28 -5.67
CA ASP A 48 -13.44 -5.25 -6.18
C ASP A 48 -12.14 -4.53 -6.50
N TYR A 49 -11.05 -5.01 -5.93
CA TYR A 49 -9.72 -4.46 -6.20
C TYR A 49 -8.68 -5.59 -6.30
N THR A 50 -7.60 -5.30 -6.99
CA THR A 50 -6.46 -6.20 -7.11
C THR A 50 -5.33 -5.66 -6.25
N ARG A 51 -4.63 -6.56 -5.56
CA ARG A 51 -3.40 -6.26 -4.85
C ARG A 51 -2.30 -7.25 -5.21
N MET A 52 -1.06 -6.84 -5.05
CA MET A 52 0.09 -7.72 -5.21
C MET A 52 0.38 -8.44 -3.90
N ILE A 53 0.48 -9.76 -3.94
CA ILE A 53 0.92 -10.57 -2.81
C ILE A 53 2.12 -11.42 -3.20
N PHE A 54 2.91 -11.83 -2.22
CA PHE A 54 3.96 -12.82 -2.45
C PHE A 54 3.35 -14.13 -2.99
N CYS A 55 4.09 -14.78 -3.88
CA CYS A 55 3.72 -16.09 -4.37
C CYS A 55 3.79 -17.11 -3.23
N LYS A 56 2.64 -17.67 -2.87
CA LYS A 56 2.51 -18.67 -1.79
C LYS A 56 3.20 -20.00 -2.14
N GLU A 57 3.35 -20.33 -3.42
CA GLU A 57 3.97 -21.59 -3.86
C GLU A 57 5.49 -21.61 -3.70
N CYS A 58 6.17 -20.52 -4.07
CA CYS A 58 7.62 -20.41 -3.94
C CYS A 58 8.07 -19.63 -2.70
N GLY A 59 7.11 -19.09 -1.93
CA GLY A 59 7.38 -18.21 -0.80
C GLY A 59 8.31 -17.09 -1.23
N HIS A 60 7.89 -16.24 -2.18
CA HIS A 60 8.61 -15.10 -2.77
C HIS A 60 9.93 -15.37 -3.54
N GLY A 61 10.52 -16.56 -3.45
CA GLY A 61 11.84 -16.84 -4.06
C GLY A 61 11.87 -17.00 -5.58
N GLY A 62 10.71 -17.05 -6.24
CA GLY A 62 10.59 -17.27 -7.69
C GLY A 62 11.01 -18.67 -8.16
N ARG A 63 11.46 -19.54 -7.25
CA ARG A 63 11.95 -20.90 -7.51
C ARG A 63 11.29 -21.88 -6.55
N VAL A 64 10.97 -23.07 -7.03
CA VAL A 64 10.45 -24.15 -6.19
C VAL A 64 11.60 -25.08 -5.82
N PRO A 65 11.90 -25.29 -4.52
CA PRO A 65 13.08 -26.06 -4.09
C PRO A 65 13.06 -27.54 -4.51
N SER A 66 11.91 -28.08 -4.91
CA SER A 66 11.70 -29.52 -5.15
C SER A 66 11.31 -29.88 -6.59
N THR A 67 11.44 -28.98 -7.56
CA THR A 67 10.96 -29.18 -8.93
C THR A 67 12.10 -29.21 -9.96
N ILE A 68 11.96 -30.04 -11.00
CA ILE A 68 12.92 -30.17 -12.12
C ILE A 68 13.08 -28.85 -12.88
N SER A 69 12.01 -28.05 -12.95
CA SER A 69 12.04 -26.66 -13.41
C SER A 69 12.45 -25.74 -12.27
N LEU A 70 13.53 -24.99 -12.46
CA LEU A 70 14.03 -24.00 -11.50
C LEU A 70 13.05 -22.82 -11.28
N THR A 71 12.12 -22.59 -12.20
CA THR A 71 11.20 -21.44 -12.17
C THR A 71 9.83 -21.83 -11.62
N CYS A 72 9.29 -21.04 -10.70
CA CYS A 72 7.95 -21.24 -10.17
C CYS A 72 6.89 -21.03 -11.27
N PRO A 73 5.98 -21.99 -11.50
CA PRO A 73 4.96 -21.89 -12.55
C PRO A 73 3.86 -20.88 -12.22
N ALA A 74 3.52 -20.68 -10.94
CA ALA A 74 2.45 -19.75 -10.56
C ALA A 74 2.83 -18.27 -10.72
N CYS A 75 4.08 -17.91 -10.41
CA CYS A 75 4.56 -16.54 -10.54
C CYS A 75 5.54 -16.35 -11.69
N HIS A 76 5.81 -17.37 -12.50
CA HIS A 76 6.80 -17.35 -13.59
C HIS A 76 8.18 -16.78 -13.21
N GLY A 77 8.61 -16.99 -11.96
CA GLY A 77 9.87 -16.47 -11.44
C GLY A 77 9.82 -15.07 -10.83
N HIS A 78 8.68 -14.38 -10.85
CA HIS A 78 8.52 -13.02 -10.30
C HIS A 78 8.50 -12.97 -8.76
N GLY A 79 8.13 -14.06 -8.09
CA GLY A 79 8.01 -14.11 -6.63
C GLY A 79 6.73 -13.45 -6.08
N GLU A 80 5.93 -12.80 -6.92
CA GLU A 80 4.67 -12.14 -6.56
C GLU A 80 3.56 -12.54 -7.54
N VAL A 81 2.31 -12.43 -7.09
CA VAL A 81 1.10 -12.72 -7.86
C VAL A 81 0.01 -11.68 -7.56
N GLU A 82 -0.85 -11.42 -8.54
CA GLU A 82 -2.04 -10.59 -8.35
C GLU A 82 -3.13 -11.38 -7.60
N GLU A 83 -3.64 -10.80 -6.50
CA GLU A 83 -4.78 -11.31 -5.74
C GLU A 83 -5.96 -10.35 -5.89
N ARG A 84 -7.07 -10.87 -6.44
CA ARG A 84 -8.34 -10.15 -6.50
C ARG A 84 -9.06 -10.30 -5.18
N ARG A 85 -9.53 -9.18 -4.61
CA ARG A 85 -10.32 -9.17 -3.37
C ARG A 85 -11.60 -8.37 -3.56
N SER A 86 -12.66 -8.87 -2.96
CA SER A 86 -13.95 -8.21 -2.87
C SER A 86 -14.21 -7.89 -1.40
N ILE A 87 -14.39 -6.62 -1.07
CA ILE A 87 -14.70 -6.21 0.30
C ILE A 87 -15.93 -5.32 0.33
N GLN A 88 -16.66 -5.43 1.43
CA GLN A 88 -17.79 -4.56 1.72
C GLN A 88 -17.31 -3.35 2.52
N VAL A 89 -17.56 -2.15 2.02
CA VAL A 89 -17.13 -0.88 2.61
C VAL A 89 -18.35 -0.09 3.05
N ARG A 90 -18.33 0.38 4.29
CA ARG A 90 -19.38 1.24 4.82
C ARG A 90 -19.00 2.71 4.62
N ILE A 91 -19.85 3.44 3.93
CA ILE A 91 -19.75 4.88 3.72
C ILE A 91 -20.55 5.58 4.83
N PRO A 92 -19.91 6.39 5.69
CA PRO A 92 -20.63 7.15 6.71
C PRO A 92 -21.58 8.19 6.10
N ALA A 93 -22.74 8.38 6.73
CA ALA A 93 -23.65 9.47 6.37
C ALA A 93 -22.99 10.83 6.59
N GLY A 94 -23.29 11.81 5.73
CA GLY A 94 -22.65 13.13 5.75
C GLY A 94 -21.18 13.13 5.31
N SER A 95 -20.70 12.07 4.65
CA SER A 95 -19.35 12.04 4.09
C SER A 95 -19.17 13.11 3.01
N GLN A 96 -17.97 13.69 2.94
CA GLN A 96 -17.63 14.71 1.95
C GLN A 96 -16.76 14.16 0.82
N HIS A 97 -16.71 14.88 -0.29
CA HIS A 97 -15.70 14.64 -1.33
C HIS A 97 -14.28 14.68 -0.73
N GLY A 98 -13.45 13.69 -1.06
CA GLY A 98 -12.10 13.54 -0.53
C GLY A 98 -12.03 12.86 0.83
N THR A 99 -13.15 12.40 1.40
CA THR A 99 -13.15 11.57 2.62
C THR A 99 -12.29 10.33 2.39
N ARG A 100 -11.47 9.99 3.39
CA ARG A 100 -10.56 8.84 3.34
C ARG A 100 -11.07 7.74 4.27
N LEU A 101 -11.33 6.56 3.72
CA LEU A 101 -11.61 5.36 4.51
C LEU A 101 -10.36 4.47 4.47
N ARG A 102 -9.90 4.02 5.64
CA ARG A 102 -8.72 3.16 5.78
C ARG A 102 -9.15 1.75 6.11
N ILE A 103 -8.74 0.81 5.26
CA ILE A 103 -8.91 -0.63 5.49
C ILE A 103 -7.54 -1.21 5.84
N PRO A 104 -7.32 -1.61 7.11
CA PRO A 104 -6.03 -2.11 7.54
C PRO A 104 -5.68 -3.42 6.83
N LEU A 105 -4.41 -3.62 6.48
CA LEU A 105 -3.91 -4.83 5.80
C LEU A 105 -4.61 -5.14 4.45
N GLY A 106 -5.26 -4.13 3.87
CA GLY A 106 -5.94 -4.21 2.57
C GLY A 106 -5.04 -3.89 1.38
N GLY A 107 -3.83 -3.39 1.61
CA GLY A 107 -2.85 -3.06 0.57
C GLY A 107 -2.05 -4.29 0.10
N ASP A 108 -0.97 -4.01 -0.62
CA ASP A 108 -0.02 -5.00 -1.14
C ASP A 108 0.76 -5.71 -0.02
N GLN A 109 1.23 -6.92 -0.31
CA GLN A 109 2.08 -7.71 0.57
C GLN A 109 3.14 -8.48 -0.23
N PRO A 110 4.23 -7.84 -0.67
CA PRO A 110 5.21 -8.47 -1.56
C PRO A 110 6.12 -9.50 -0.88
N HIS A 111 6.20 -9.49 0.45
CA HIS A 111 7.05 -10.40 1.21
C HIS A 111 6.27 -11.08 2.33
N LEU A 112 6.66 -12.30 2.67
CA LEU A 112 6.06 -13.08 3.75
C LEU A 112 6.28 -12.42 5.13
N ASP A 113 7.51 -11.93 5.36
CA ASP A 113 7.92 -11.37 6.66
C ASP A 113 7.47 -9.91 6.88
N VAL A 114 6.77 -9.33 5.91
CA VAL A 114 6.29 -7.96 5.96
C VAL A 114 4.75 -7.99 5.96
N PRO A 115 4.08 -7.28 6.89
CA PRO A 115 2.63 -7.18 6.84
C PRO A 115 2.16 -6.46 5.58
N ALA A 116 0.94 -6.76 5.15
CA ALA A 116 0.31 -6.00 4.08
C ALA A 116 0.21 -4.52 4.44
N GLY A 117 0.31 -3.64 3.45
CA GLY A 117 -0.04 -2.23 3.63
C GLY A 117 -1.55 -2.05 3.80
N ASP A 118 -2.02 -0.82 3.81
CA ASP A 118 -3.44 -0.50 3.96
C ASP A 118 -4.09 -0.15 2.63
N LEU A 119 -5.40 -0.39 2.51
CA LEU A 119 -6.18 0.14 1.41
C LEU A 119 -6.84 1.45 1.84
N ILE A 120 -6.46 2.54 1.17
CA ILE A 120 -7.01 3.87 1.36
C ILE A 120 -8.03 4.13 0.27
N ILE A 121 -9.30 4.17 0.66
CA ILE A 121 -10.41 4.47 -0.23
C ILE A 121 -10.69 5.96 -0.16
N LEU A 122 -10.61 6.65 -1.30
CA LEU A 122 -10.98 8.04 -1.42
C LEU A 122 -12.36 8.16 -2.04
N LEU A 123 -13.27 8.82 -1.33
CA LEU A 123 -14.61 9.05 -1.80
C LEU A 123 -14.62 10.26 -2.74
N TYR A 124 -14.93 10.02 -4.01
CA TYR A 124 -15.14 11.05 -5.01
C TYR A 124 -16.62 11.15 -5.32
N GLN A 125 -17.20 12.35 -5.13
CA GLN A 125 -18.56 12.61 -5.58
C GLN A 125 -18.63 12.41 -7.10
N GLY A 126 -19.36 11.38 -7.52
CA GLY A 126 -19.69 11.12 -8.91
C GLY A 126 -20.59 12.23 -9.47
N LYS A 127 -20.62 12.36 -10.80
CA LYS A 127 -21.54 13.26 -11.47
C LYS A 127 -22.99 12.90 -11.20
#